data_AF-A0A942P9C7-F1
#
_entry.id   AF-A0A942P9C7-F1
#
_cell.length_a   1.000
_cell.length_b   1.000
_cell.length_c   1.000
_cell.angle_alpha   90.00
_cell.angle_beta   90.00
_cell.angle_gamma   90.00
#
_symmetry.space_group_name_H-M   'P 1'
#
loop_
_entity.id
_entity.type
_entity.pdbx_description
1 polymer ?
#
loop_
_entity_poly.entity_id
_entity_poly.type
_entity_poly.pdbx_seq_one_letter_code
_entity_poly.pdbx_strand_id
1 'polypeptide(L)'
;LFIPGHMFADPYLFRVPDIKPISPLQVFDLGGITYFSGRDQYKGFFGPDFVEKNRTFKDRPESGRGCYTPRHWDTYGWDPDLKGGCGEVYENLKPKFGKELTQIWVDAILSEPRAYLTHRAAHLNRFLQFLCKGCEEPVKTGWQSNNQKEVTFTPNPVYDAIEWFSVNWSLSPFGPPYVYLLVCIAFLWASTGIRERVTRHVTFALVSSGTLYTLALFVIGIAHEYRYIYWTMLCALIAAPVIVSRVVMRSDLPALLRFGPFALIAAVIALREIAVRFWL
;
A
#
# COMPACT_ATOMS: atom_id res chain seq x y z
N LEU A 1 22.68 3.29 21.24
CA LEU A 1 21.28 3.75 21.31
C LEU A 1 21.04 4.69 20.13
N PHE A 2 20.23 4.29 19.15
CA PHE A 2 19.74 5.23 18.15
C PHE A 2 18.52 5.91 18.78
N ILE A 3 18.71 7.06 19.41
CA ILE A 3 17.55 7.91 19.73
C ILE A 3 17.13 8.46 18.36
N PRO A 4 15.92 8.14 17.87
CA PRO A 4 15.48 8.65 16.58
C PRO A 4 15.50 10.18 16.66
N GLY A 5 16.36 10.84 15.88
CA GLY A 5 16.59 12.28 15.98
C GLY A 5 15.31 13.12 15.88
N HIS A 6 14.28 12.61 15.22
CA HIS A 6 12.95 13.24 15.14
C HIS A 6 12.29 13.43 16.51
N MET A 7 12.48 12.49 17.46
CA MET A 7 11.88 12.60 18.81
C MET A 7 12.43 13.80 19.60
N PHE A 8 13.58 14.32 19.21
CA PHE A 8 14.14 15.56 19.75
C PHE A 8 13.86 16.75 18.83
N ALA A 9 14.16 16.62 17.55
CA ALA A 9 14.07 17.73 16.60
C ALA A 9 12.63 18.25 16.45
N ASP A 10 11.63 17.37 16.37
CA ASP A 10 10.25 17.77 16.10
C ASP A 10 9.66 18.62 17.24
N PRO A 11 9.68 18.18 18.52
CA PRO A 11 9.11 18.98 19.60
C PRO A 11 9.99 20.16 20.03
N TYR A 12 11.32 20.03 20.00
CA TYR A 12 12.21 21.02 20.62
C TYR A 12 12.82 22.02 19.63
N LEU A 13 13.14 21.58 18.40
CA LEU A 13 13.73 22.46 17.38
C LEU A 13 12.65 23.08 16.49
N PHE A 14 11.81 22.23 15.91
CA PHE A 14 10.79 22.65 14.94
C PHE A 14 9.45 23.00 15.58
N ARG A 15 9.22 22.61 16.85
CA ARG A 15 7.97 22.81 17.59
C ARG A 15 6.74 22.30 16.81
N VAL A 16 6.90 21.16 16.15
CA VAL A 16 5.85 20.56 15.34
C VAL A 16 4.70 20.14 16.28
N PRO A 17 3.45 20.52 15.99
CA PRO A 17 2.30 20.04 16.75
C PRO A 17 2.21 18.52 16.66
N ASP A 18 1.80 17.85 17.75
CA ASP A 18 1.52 16.43 17.70
C ASP A 18 0.25 16.17 16.88
N ILE A 19 0.46 15.75 15.63
CA ILE A 19 -0.60 15.48 14.66
C ILE A 19 -1.25 14.10 14.81
N LYS A 20 -0.82 13.29 15.80
CA LYS A 20 -1.34 11.92 16.04
C LYS A 20 -1.35 11.08 14.76
N PRO A 21 -0.19 10.80 14.14
CA PRO A 21 -0.09 10.26 12.79
C PRO A 21 -0.67 8.84 12.61
N ILE A 22 -0.93 8.12 13.71
CA ILE A 22 -1.56 6.80 13.68
C ILE A 22 -3.10 6.87 13.54
N SER A 23 -3.72 8.00 13.85
CA SER A 23 -5.19 8.11 13.88
C SER A 23 -5.86 7.79 12.53
N PRO A 24 -5.33 8.21 11.36
CA PRO A 24 -5.89 7.78 10.07
C PRO A 24 -5.97 6.26 9.89
N LEU A 25 -4.94 5.53 10.33
CA LEU A 25 -4.90 4.07 10.31
C LEU A 25 -6.01 3.47 11.18
N GLN A 26 -6.21 4.02 12.37
CA GLN A 26 -7.21 3.55 13.32
C GLN A 26 -8.63 3.78 12.81
N VAL A 27 -8.89 4.95 12.21
CA VAL A 27 -10.18 5.25 11.55
C VAL A 27 -10.41 4.29 10.38
N PHE A 28 -9.39 4.07 9.55
CA PHE A 28 -9.50 3.13 8.42
C PHE A 28 -9.88 1.71 8.87
N ASP A 29 -9.20 1.21 9.90
CA ASP A 29 -9.48 -0.10 10.48
C ASP A 29 -10.86 -0.19 11.09
N LEU A 30 -11.28 0.79 11.89
CA LEU A 30 -12.61 0.80 12.49
C LEU A 30 -13.68 0.78 11.41
N GLY A 31 -13.48 1.52 10.32
CA GLY A 31 -14.30 1.48 9.12
C GLY A 31 -14.38 0.09 8.49
N GLY A 32 -13.23 -0.55 8.29
CA GLY A 32 -13.15 -1.89 7.73
C GLY A 32 -13.76 -2.98 8.62
N ILE A 33 -13.45 -2.97 9.91
CA ILE A 33 -14.03 -3.91 10.87
C ILE A 33 -15.55 -3.71 10.92
N THR A 34 -16.05 -2.48 10.95
CA THR A 34 -17.50 -2.19 10.90
C THR A 34 -18.14 -2.74 9.63
N TYR A 35 -17.49 -2.59 8.48
CA TYR A 35 -17.99 -3.11 7.21
C TYR A 35 -18.12 -4.65 7.22
N PHE A 36 -17.03 -5.37 7.56
CA PHE A 36 -16.99 -6.84 7.49
C PHE A 36 -17.71 -7.54 8.65
N SER A 37 -17.76 -6.93 9.83
CA SER A 37 -18.53 -7.49 10.97
C SER A 37 -20.03 -7.17 10.89
N GLY A 38 -20.39 -6.02 10.31
CA GLY A 38 -21.75 -5.49 10.39
C GLY A 38 -22.14 -4.98 11.77
N ARG A 39 -21.16 -4.79 12.66
CA ARG A 39 -21.34 -4.21 13.99
C ARG A 39 -20.61 -2.87 14.05
N ASP A 40 -21.24 -1.88 14.69
CA ASP A 40 -20.63 -0.56 14.84
C ASP A 40 -19.42 -0.62 15.79
N GLN A 41 -18.23 -0.37 15.25
CA GLN A 41 -16.99 -0.31 16.03
C GLN A 41 -16.65 1.10 16.53
N TYR A 42 -17.44 2.11 16.14
CA TYR A 42 -17.31 3.48 16.63
C TYR A 42 -18.13 3.72 17.91
N LYS A 43 -18.63 2.65 18.56
CA LYS A 43 -19.31 2.69 19.87
C LYS A 43 -20.54 3.61 19.88
N GLY A 44 -21.30 3.66 18.79
CA GLY A 44 -22.51 4.47 18.64
C GLY A 44 -22.26 5.94 18.33
N PHE A 45 -20.99 6.36 18.16
CA PHE A 45 -20.62 7.77 18.02
C PHE A 45 -21.27 8.46 16.81
N PHE A 46 -21.59 7.72 15.76
CA PHE A 46 -22.20 8.24 14.53
C PHE A 46 -23.68 7.89 14.35
N GLY A 47 -24.33 7.39 15.41
CA GLY A 47 -25.73 7.00 15.38
C GLY A 47 -25.99 5.60 14.77
N PRO A 48 -27.23 5.11 14.88
CA PRO A 48 -27.57 3.72 14.55
C PRO A 48 -27.44 3.40 13.06
N ASP A 49 -27.59 4.40 12.18
CA ASP A 49 -27.59 4.21 10.73
C ASP A 49 -26.17 4.15 10.15
N PHE A 50 -25.14 4.38 10.96
CA PHE A 50 -23.76 4.46 10.48
C PHE A 50 -23.26 3.17 9.84
N VAL A 51 -23.65 2.00 10.38
CA VAL A 51 -23.24 0.70 9.80
C VAL A 51 -23.75 0.56 8.37
N GLU A 52 -24.99 0.98 8.12
CA GLU A 52 -25.57 0.96 6.78
C GLU A 52 -24.91 2.00 5.88
N LYS A 53 -24.71 3.23 6.36
CA LYS A 53 -24.00 4.30 5.64
C LYS A 53 -22.56 3.91 5.26
N ASN A 54 -21.87 3.22 6.15
CA ASN A 54 -20.52 2.72 5.93
C ASN A 54 -20.47 1.68 4.81
N ARG A 55 -21.56 0.92 4.60
CA ARG A 55 -21.70 -0.12 3.57
C ARG A 55 -22.27 0.40 2.25
N THR A 56 -23.24 1.31 2.30
CA THR A 56 -24.12 1.66 1.19
C THR A 56 -24.46 3.15 1.26
N PHE A 57 -24.15 3.89 0.20
CA PHE A 57 -24.46 5.31 0.15
C PHE A 57 -25.91 5.50 -0.32
N LYS A 58 -26.72 6.24 0.44
CA LYS A 58 -28.14 6.47 0.13
C LYS A 58 -28.41 7.71 -0.75
N ASP A 59 -27.45 8.64 -0.90
CA ASP A 59 -27.78 9.98 -1.43
C ASP A 59 -27.12 10.40 -2.76
N ARG A 60 -26.44 9.50 -3.51
CA ARG A 60 -26.02 9.74 -4.92
C ARG A 60 -25.95 8.44 -5.76
N PRO A 61 -26.67 8.33 -6.88
CA PRO A 61 -26.77 7.08 -7.66
C PRO A 61 -25.55 6.70 -8.50
N GLU A 62 -24.59 7.59 -8.73
CA GLU A 62 -23.62 7.39 -9.84
C GLU A 62 -22.26 6.77 -9.43
N SER A 63 -22.01 6.45 -8.15
CA SER A 63 -20.77 5.75 -7.76
C SER A 63 -20.89 4.64 -6.70
N GLY A 64 -22.08 4.37 -6.17
CA GLY A 64 -22.43 3.09 -5.52
C GLY A 64 -21.53 2.57 -4.40
N ARG A 65 -20.78 3.41 -3.67
CA ARG A 65 -19.91 2.96 -2.57
C ARG A 65 -20.19 3.74 -1.29
N GLY A 66 -20.43 3.03 -0.18
CA GLY A 66 -20.51 3.61 1.17
C GLY A 66 -19.19 4.22 1.65
N CYS A 67 -19.13 4.67 2.91
CA CYS A 67 -17.92 5.30 3.45
C CYS A 67 -16.67 4.40 3.35
N TYR A 68 -16.85 3.10 3.51
CA TYR A 68 -15.73 2.16 3.50
C TYR A 68 -15.36 1.70 2.09
N THR A 69 -14.07 1.69 1.82
CA THR A 69 -13.46 0.96 0.69
C THR A 69 -12.11 0.41 1.12
N PRO A 70 -11.69 -0.77 0.64
CA PRO A 70 -10.33 -1.26 0.90
C PRO A 70 -9.25 -0.46 0.15
N ARG A 71 -9.59 0.56 -0.66
CA ARG A 71 -8.61 1.31 -1.48
C ARG A 71 -7.81 2.33 -0.66
N HIS A 72 -8.45 3.17 0.14
CA HIS A 72 -7.76 4.16 0.98
C HIS A 72 -8.67 4.69 2.09
N TRP A 73 -8.05 5.20 3.15
CA TRP A 73 -8.71 5.86 4.26
C TRP A 73 -9.28 7.25 3.92
N ASP A 74 -8.82 7.89 2.84
CA ASP A 74 -9.21 9.25 2.44
C ASP A 74 -10.74 9.43 2.33
N THR A 75 -11.51 8.34 2.14
CA THR A 75 -12.98 8.36 2.13
C THR A 75 -13.59 8.83 3.44
N TYR A 76 -12.88 8.70 4.56
CA TYR A 76 -13.27 9.22 5.87
C TYR A 76 -12.73 10.63 6.15
N GLY A 77 -11.82 11.14 5.32
CA GLY A 77 -11.16 12.42 5.51
C GLY A 77 -11.61 13.48 4.51
N TRP A 78 -11.22 13.33 3.25
CA TRP A 78 -11.35 14.41 2.25
C TRP A 78 -11.47 13.93 0.79
N ASP A 79 -11.69 12.63 0.52
CA ASP A 79 -11.60 12.05 -0.83
C ASP A 79 -12.29 12.93 -1.91
N PRO A 80 -11.53 13.53 -2.85
CA PRO A 80 -12.06 14.41 -3.88
C PRO A 80 -12.84 13.66 -4.97
N ASP A 81 -12.60 12.36 -5.15
CA ASP A 81 -13.33 11.51 -6.12
C ASP A 81 -14.73 11.15 -5.58
N LEU A 82 -14.91 11.19 -4.25
CA LEU A 82 -16.18 11.09 -3.57
C LEU A 82 -16.74 12.51 -3.35
N LYS A 83 -17.51 13.01 -4.32
CA LYS A 83 -18.41 14.16 -4.07
C LYS A 83 -19.50 13.71 -3.06
N GLY A 84 -19.16 13.65 -1.77
CA GLY A 84 -19.98 13.06 -0.70
C GLY A 84 -19.23 12.09 0.24
N GLY A 85 -17.89 12.12 0.31
CA GLY A 85 -17.13 11.31 1.25
C GLY A 85 -17.56 11.53 2.70
N CYS A 86 -17.27 10.57 3.57
CA CYS A 86 -17.64 10.62 5.00
C CYS A 86 -16.60 11.41 5.81
N GLY A 87 -16.21 12.58 5.31
CA GLY A 87 -15.18 13.45 5.89
C GLY A 87 -15.48 13.87 7.34
N GLU A 88 -16.77 13.96 7.67
CA GLU A 88 -17.22 14.20 9.03
C GLU A 88 -16.79 13.11 10.03
N VAL A 89 -16.50 11.88 9.56
CA VAL A 89 -16.02 10.81 10.44
C VAL A 89 -14.67 11.19 11.01
N TYR A 90 -13.71 11.60 10.17
CA TYR A 90 -12.40 12.02 10.63
C TYR A 90 -12.47 13.27 11.48
N GLU A 91 -13.19 14.30 11.02
CA GLU A 91 -13.32 15.57 11.75
C GLU A 91 -13.94 15.39 13.14
N ASN A 92 -15.02 14.62 13.25
CA ASN A 92 -15.69 14.40 14.54
C ASN A 92 -14.88 13.49 15.47
N LEU A 93 -13.98 12.64 14.95
CA LEU A 93 -13.11 11.80 15.77
C LEU A 93 -11.83 12.49 16.23
N LYS A 94 -11.43 13.62 15.62
CA LYS A 94 -10.22 14.36 16.03
C LYS A 94 -10.09 14.57 17.54
N PRO A 95 -11.14 14.94 18.29
CA PRO A 95 -11.05 15.10 19.75
C PRO A 95 -10.65 13.82 20.51
N LYS A 96 -10.89 12.63 19.93
CA LYS A 96 -10.55 11.32 20.51
C LYS A 96 -9.16 10.81 20.10
N PHE A 97 -8.44 11.53 19.24
CA PHE A 97 -7.15 11.08 18.72
C PHE A 97 -6.12 10.88 19.85
N GLY A 98 -5.29 9.85 19.70
CA GLY A 98 -4.37 9.41 20.74
C GLY A 98 -4.93 8.24 21.54
N LYS A 99 -4.88 8.32 22.87
CA LYS A 99 -5.12 7.16 23.75
C LYS A 99 -6.54 6.61 23.63
N GLU A 100 -7.55 7.48 23.54
CA GLU A 100 -8.95 7.06 23.49
C GLU A 100 -9.26 6.30 22.19
N LEU A 101 -8.93 6.88 21.02
CA LEU A 101 -9.09 6.21 19.74
C LEU A 101 -8.28 4.91 19.66
N THR A 102 -7.08 4.89 20.23
CA THR A 102 -6.26 3.67 20.31
C THR A 102 -6.96 2.57 21.09
N GLN A 103 -7.61 2.89 22.21
CA GLN A 103 -8.36 1.91 22.98
C GLN A 103 -9.56 1.37 22.19
N ILE A 104 -10.34 2.25 21.55
CA ILE A 104 -11.48 1.86 20.71
C ILE A 104 -11.03 0.92 19.60
N TRP A 105 -9.91 1.25 18.94
CA TRP A 105 -9.32 0.47 17.87
C TRP A 105 -8.84 -0.92 18.33
N VAL A 106 -8.10 -0.98 19.44
CA VAL A 106 -7.63 -2.26 20.00
C VAL A 106 -8.81 -3.13 20.43
N ASP A 107 -9.82 -2.56 21.09
CA ASP A 107 -11.02 -3.30 21.50
C ASP A 107 -11.79 -3.86 20.29
N ALA A 108 -11.86 -3.10 19.20
CA ALA A 108 -12.48 -3.55 17.94
C ALA A 108 -11.70 -4.72 17.33
N ILE A 109 -10.37 -4.65 17.28
CA ILE A 109 -9.53 -5.77 16.79
C ILE A 109 -9.72 -7.02 17.64
N LEU A 110 -9.72 -6.88 18.97
CA LEU A 110 -9.85 -8.01 19.89
C LEU A 110 -11.25 -8.64 19.84
N SER A 111 -12.30 -7.84 19.65
CA SER A 111 -13.68 -8.33 19.55
C SER A 111 -14.03 -8.88 18.17
N GLU A 112 -13.32 -8.47 17.11
CA GLU A 112 -13.61 -8.82 15.71
C GLU A 112 -12.36 -9.19 14.88
N PRO A 113 -11.52 -10.13 15.33
CA PRO A 113 -10.23 -10.40 14.69
C PRO A 113 -10.38 -10.87 13.24
N ARG A 114 -11.46 -11.61 12.92
CA ARG A 114 -11.74 -12.06 11.55
C ARG A 114 -12.07 -10.89 10.63
N ALA A 115 -12.88 -9.93 11.09
CA ALA A 115 -13.25 -8.78 10.29
C ALA A 115 -12.04 -7.86 10.05
N TYR A 116 -11.18 -7.68 11.07
CA TYR A 116 -9.90 -6.99 10.94
C TYR A 116 -8.99 -7.65 9.90
N LEU A 117 -8.76 -8.97 10.01
CA LEU A 117 -7.91 -9.68 9.06
C LEU A 117 -8.49 -9.69 7.64
N THR A 118 -9.81 -9.77 7.50
CA THR A 118 -10.47 -9.67 6.19
C THR A 118 -10.28 -8.30 5.57
N HIS A 119 -10.42 -7.24 6.38
CA HIS A 119 -10.12 -5.87 5.98
C HIS A 119 -8.67 -5.72 5.51
N ARG A 120 -7.71 -6.19 6.30
CA ARG A 120 -6.28 -6.10 5.96
C ARG A 120 -5.90 -6.91 4.72
N ALA A 121 -6.49 -8.09 4.55
CA ALA A 121 -6.29 -8.90 3.35
C ALA A 121 -6.91 -8.23 2.12
N ALA A 122 -8.11 -7.66 2.23
CA ALA A 122 -8.75 -6.92 1.14
C ALA A 122 -7.95 -5.67 0.74
N HIS A 123 -7.46 -4.91 1.72
CA HIS A 123 -6.60 -3.75 1.50
C HIS A 123 -5.28 -4.16 0.83
N LEU A 124 -4.59 -5.17 1.36
CA LEU A 124 -3.33 -5.66 0.78
C LEU A 124 -3.53 -6.18 -0.64
N ASN A 125 -4.59 -6.94 -0.92
CA ASN A 125 -4.88 -7.43 -2.28
C ASN A 125 -5.12 -6.27 -3.25
N ARG A 126 -5.84 -5.23 -2.82
CA ARG A 126 -6.07 -4.02 -3.62
C ARG A 126 -4.77 -3.23 -3.83
N PHE A 127 -3.92 -3.11 -2.82
CA PHE A 127 -2.59 -2.49 -2.93
C PHE A 127 -1.63 -3.24 -3.84
N LEU A 128 -1.56 -4.57 -3.69
CA LEU A 128 -0.76 -5.41 -4.56
C LEU A 128 -1.33 -5.49 -5.98
N GLN A 129 -2.59 -5.12 -6.17
CA GLN A 129 -3.35 -5.27 -7.42
C GLN A 129 -3.31 -6.73 -7.93
N PHE A 130 -3.30 -7.69 -7.00
CA PHE A 130 -2.97 -9.08 -7.29
C PHE A 130 -4.17 -9.84 -7.87
N LEU A 131 -5.22 -10.06 -7.09
CA LEU A 131 -6.45 -10.76 -7.49
C LEU A 131 -7.66 -9.82 -7.41
N CYS A 132 -7.71 -8.84 -8.31
CA CYS A 132 -8.82 -7.90 -8.39
C CYS A 132 -9.04 -7.42 -9.83
N LYS A 133 -10.30 -7.08 -10.15
CA LYS A 133 -10.71 -6.43 -11.40
C LYS A 133 -10.96 -4.95 -11.16
N GLY A 134 -10.56 -4.09 -12.10
CA GLY A 134 -10.76 -2.64 -11.99
C GLY A 134 -10.04 -2.07 -10.76
N CYS A 135 -8.89 -2.64 -10.42
CA CYS A 135 -8.05 -2.22 -9.30
C CYS A 135 -6.75 -1.57 -9.70
N GLU A 136 -6.54 -1.43 -11.00
CA GLU A 136 -5.44 -0.73 -11.60
C GLU A 136 -5.47 0.72 -11.13
N GLU A 137 -4.47 1.11 -10.34
CA GLU A 137 -4.18 2.51 -10.06
C GLU A 137 -2.96 2.89 -10.88
N PRO A 138 -3.11 3.59 -12.01
CA PRO A 138 -1.96 4.02 -12.77
C PRO A 138 -1.11 4.96 -11.91
N VAL A 139 0.19 5.01 -12.19
CA VAL A 139 1.07 6.01 -11.57
C VAL A 139 0.51 7.39 -11.90
N LYS A 140 0.08 8.13 -10.86
CA LYS A 140 -0.40 9.51 -10.99
C LYS A 140 0.81 10.44 -11.03
N THR A 141 1.13 10.99 -12.20
CA THR A 141 2.12 12.05 -12.37
C THR A 141 1.42 13.41 -12.46
N GLY A 142 2.05 14.46 -11.93
CA GLY A 142 1.70 15.87 -12.23
C GLY A 142 0.37 16.42 -11.70
N TRP A 143 -0.31 15.76 -10.76
CA TRP A 143 -1.47 16.37 -10.09
C TRP A 143 -1.00 17.51 -9.17
N GLN A 144 -1.20 18.76 -9.61
CA GLN A 144 -0.96 19.93 -8.78
C GLN A 144 -1.97 19.96 -7.64
N SER A 145 -1.49 20.11 -6.41
CA SER A 145 -2.37 20.27 -5.26
C SER A 145 -3.15 21.58 -5.38
N ASN A 146 -4.47 21.53 -5.17
CA ASN A 146 -5.32 22.71 -5.09
C ASN A 146 -4.89 23.70 -4.00
N ASN A 147 -4.07 23.23 -3.04
CA ASN A 147 -3.57 24.00 -1.91
C ASN A 147 -2.23 24.70 -2.20
N GLN A 148 -1.61 24.46 -3.36
CA GLN A 148 -0.36 25.10 -3.78
C GLN A 148 -0.60 25.90 -5.05
N LYS A 149 -1.00 27.17 -4.88
CA LYS A 149 -1.25 28.11 -5.98
C LYS A 149 0.00 28.87 -6.42
N GLU A 150 1.04 28.88 -5.58
CA GLU A 150 2.27 29.67 -5.76
C GLU A 150 3.28 29.00 -6.70
N VAL A 151 3.17 27.68 -6.88
CA VAL A 151 4.04 26.89 -7.75
C VAL A 151 3.19 26.22 -8.80
N THR A 152 3.22 26.74 -10.02
CA THR A 152 2.54 26.14 -11.17
C THR A 152 3.46 25.17 -11.88
N PHE A 153 2.97 23.95 -12.12
CA PHE A 153 3.66 22.98 -12.96
C PHE A 153 3.18 23.12 -14.40
N THR A 154 4.11 23.29 -15.35
CA THR A 154 3.81 23.28 -16.78
C THR A 154 4.46 22.04 -17.41
N PRO A 155 3.66 21.06 -17.88
CA PRO A 155 4.17 19.90 -18.59
C PRO A 155 5.06 20.30 -19.78
N ASN A 156 6.08 19.51 -20.04
CA ASN A 156 6.94 19.63 -21.22
C ASN A 156 7.05 18.27 -21.92
N PRO A 157 7.57 18.20 -23.15
CA PRO A 157 7.61 16.93 -23.90
C PRO A 157 8.37 15.79 -23.19
N VAL A 158 9.36 16.12 -22.35
CA VAL A 158 10.08 15.12 -21.55
C VAL A 158 9.20 14.58 -20.44
N TYR A 159 8.47 15.46 -19.75
CA TYR A 159 7.49 15.07 -18.74
C TYR A 159 6.39 14.19 -19.36
N ASP A 160 5.83 14.58 -20.50
CA ASP A 160 4.76 13.82 -21.17
C ASP A 160 5.24 12.42 -21.55
N ALA A 161 6.50 12.28 -22.00
CA ALA A 161 7.10 10.98 -22.29
C ALA A 161 7.28 10.13 -21.01
N ILE A 162 7.70 10.73 -19.90
CA ILE A 162 7.84 10.04 -18.60
C ILE A 162 6.48 9.63 -18.05
N GLU A 163 5.48 10.51 -18.11
CA GLU A 163 4.11 10.24 -17.70
C GLU A 163 3.52 9.10 -18.53
N TRP A 164 3.61 9.17 -19.86
CA TRP A 164 3.17 8.11 -20.74
C TRP A 164 3.84 6.78 -20.40
N PHE A 165 5.16 6.76 -20.24
CA PHE A 165 5.89 5.55 -19.89
C PHE A 165 5.46 5.01 -18.52
N SER A 166 5.31 5.87 -17.52
CA SER A 166 4.94 5.48 -16.16
C SER A 166 3.54 4.88 -16.09
N VAL A 167 2.58 5.52 -16.76
CA VAL A 167 1.19 5.03 -16.85
C VAL A 167 1.15 3.68 -17.58
N ASN A 168 1.74 3.60 -18.77
CA ASN A 168 1.72 2.35 -19.56
C ASN A 168 2.48 1.22 -18.87
N TRP A 169 3.58 1.52 -18.19
CA TRP A 169 4.31 0.53 -17.39
C TRP A 169 3.42 0.00 -16.27
N SER A 170 2.76 0.88 -15.51
CA SER A 170 1.89 0.50 -14.39
C SER A 170 0.68 -0.34 -14.81
N LEU A 171 0.18 -0.15 -16.04
CA LEU A 171 -0.92 -0.92 -16.62
C LEU A 171 -0.47 -2.22 -17.30
N SER A 172 0.84 -2.43 -17.47
CA SER A 172 1.37 -3.67 -18.05
C SER A 172 1.29 -4.83 -17.04
N PRO A 173 1.37 -6.11 -17.46
CA PRO A 173 1.45 -7.24 -16.53
C PRO A 173 2.64 -7.20 -15.55
N PHE A 174 3.67 -6.39 -15.84
CA PHE A 174 4.87 -6.21 -15.01
C PHE A 174 4.80 -4.98 -14.09
N GLY A 175 3.81 -4.12 -14.31
CA GLY A 175 3.61 -2.87 -13.58
C GLY A 175 3.14 -3.05 -12.14
N PRO A 176 2.12 -3.89 -11.87
CA PRO A 176 1.47 -3.99 -10.56
C PRO A 176 2.42 -4.18 -9.37
N PRO A 177 2.11 -3.61 -8.19
CA PRO A 177 2.98 -3.67 -7.02
C PRO A 177 3.37 -5.08 -6.57
N TYR A 178 2.52 -6.10 -6.79
CA TYR A 178 2.87 -7.49 -6.46
C TYR A 178 4.11 -8.00 -7.19
N VAL A 179 4.41 -7.49 -8.39
CA VAL A 179 5.56 -7.92 -9.19
C VAL A 179 6.86 -7.53 -8.49
N TYR A 180 6.96 -6.33 -7.93
CA TYR A 180 8.17 -5.89 -7.22
C TYR A 180 8.40 -6.64 -5.91
N LEU A 181 7.32 -6.96 -5.18
CA LEU A 181 7.39 -7.85 -4.02
C LEU A 181 7.89 -9.23 -4.43
N LEU A 182 7.34 -9.79 -5.51
CA LEU A 182 7.72 -11.08 -6.03
C LEU A 182 9.17 -11.12 -6.51
N VAL A 183 9.66 -10.06 -7.16
CA VAL A 183 11.08 -9.91 -7.54
C VAL A 183 11.98 -9.92 -6.30
N CYS A 184 11.63 -9.18 -5.24
CA CYS A 184 12.42 -9.20 -4.01
C CYS A 184 12.45 -10.61 -3.39
N ILE A 185 11.32 -11.32 -3.36
CA ILE A 185 11.24 -12.71 -2.85
C ILE A 185 12.07 -13.67 -3.72
N ALA A 186 11.96 -13.56 -5.05
CA ALA A 186 12.73 -14.36 -5.99
C ALA A 186 14.24 -14.09 -5.86
N PHE A 187 14.62 -12.83 -5.59
CA PHE A 187 16.01 -12.44 -5.38
C PHE A 187 16.55 -12.84 -4.00
N LEU A 188 15.70 -13.00 -2.97
CA LEU A 188 16.13 -13.65 -1.72
C LEU A 188 16.62 -15.06 -2.00
N TRP A 189 15.87 -15.82 -2.79
CA TRP A 189 16.29 -17.14 -3.24
C TRP A 189 17.57 -17.07 -4.08
N ALA A 190 17.60 -16.22 -5.11
CA ALA A 190 18.77 -16.09 -6.01
C ALA A 190 20.05 -15.69 -5.25
N SER A 191 19.95 -14.84 -4.23
CA SER A 191 21.09 -14.35 -3.45
C SER A 191 21.89 -15.47 -2.79
N THR A 192 21.27 -16.63 -2.53
CA THR A 192 21.96 -17.81 -1.99
C THR A 192 23.06 -18.36 -2.92
N GLY A 193 22.99 -18.08 -4.22
CA GLY A 193 24.02 -18.42 -5.20
C GLY A 193 25.21 -17.48 -5.26
N ILE A 194 25.15 -16.32 -4.57
CA ILE A 194 26.26 -15.37 -4.55
C ILE A 194 27.37 -15.93 -3.65
N ARG A 195 28.52 -16.27 -4.25
CA ARG A 195 29.68 -16.81 -3.53
C ARG A 195 30.35 -15.79 -2.63
N GLU A 196 30.49 -14.56 -3.11
CA GLU A 196 31.19 -13.50 -2.39
C GLU A 196 30.36 -13.04 -1.19
N ARG A 197 30.92 -13.18 0.02
CA ARG A 197 30.17 -13.06 1.28
C ARG A 197 29.58 -11.67 1.49
N VAL A 198 30.34 -10.61 1.19
CA VAL A 198 29.89 -9.22 1.40
C VAL A 198 28.77 -8.89 0.43
N THR A 199 28.98 -9.08 -0.87
CA THR A 199 27.94 -8.91 -1.88
C THR A 199 26.68 -9.72 -1.56
N ARG A 200 26.82 -10.99 -1.13
CA ARG A 200 25.66 -11.80 -0.72
C ARG A 200 24.87 -11.15 0.42
N HIS A 201 25.55 -10.76 1.49
CA HIS A 201 24.89 -10.18 2.66
C HIS A 201 24.22 -8.85 2.34
N VAL A 202 24.88 -7.99 1.55
CA VAL A 202 24.31 -6.70 1.12
C VAL A 202 23.08 -6.91 0.24
N THR A 203 23.17 -7.78 -0.77
CA THR A 203 22.02 -8.10 -1.62
C THR A 203 20.88 -8.70 -0.82
N PHE A 204 21.15 -9.69 0.04
CA PHE A 204 20.13 -10.31 0.87
C PHE A 204 19.46 -9.31 1.81
N ALA A 205 20.23 -8.44 2.48
CA ALA A 205 19.69 -7.41 3.37
C ALA A 205 18.81 -6.42 2.61
N LEU A 206 19.24 -6.00 1.41
CA LEU A 206 18.50 -5.07 0.56
C LEU A 206 17.15 -5.65 0.12
N VAL A 207 17.15 -6.86 -0.47
CA VAL A 207 15.88 -7.48 -0.92
C VAL A 207 14.99 -7.89 0.25
N SER A 208 15.58 -8.28 1.40
CA SER A 208 14.82 -8.49 2.64
C SER A 208 14.14 -7.21 3.12
N SER A 209 14.85 -6.07 3.05
CA SER A 209 14.29 -4.78 3.44
C SER A 209 13.09 -4.42 2.57
N GLY A 210 13.20 -4.56 1.24
CA GLY A 210 12.08 -4.36 0.32
C GLY A 210 10.89 -5.29 0.62
N THR A 211 11.14 -6.59 0.79
CA THR A 211 10.09 -7.56 1.13
C THR A 211 9.39 -7.20 2.45
N LEU A 212 10.14 -6.98 3.53
CA LEU A 212 9.60 -6.67 4.84
C LEU A 212 8.84 -5.34 4.86
N TYR A 213 9.32 -4.35 4.12
CA TYR A 213 8.65 -3.05 3.99
C TYR A 213 7.27 -3.20 3.34
N THR A 214 7.15 -3.95 2.24
CA THR A 214 5.84 -4.24 1.64
C THR A 214 4.94 -5.04 2.56
N LEU A 215 5.48 -6.06 3.23
CA LEU A 215 4.70 -6.90 4.15
C LEU A 215 4.19 -6.10 5.36
N ALA A 216 4.94 -5.09 5.82
CA ALA A 216 4.48 -4.20 6.88
C ALA A 216 3.20 -3.44 6.48
N LEU A 217 3.00 -3.13 5.20
CA LEU A 217 1.78 -2.46 4.71
C LEU A 217 0.52 -3.32 4.87
N PHE A 218 0.63 -4.63 5.11
CA PHE A 218 -0.51 -5.43 5.57
C PHE A 218 -1.08 -4.89 6.89
N VAL A 219 -0.20 -4.47 7.80
CA VAL A 219 -0.57 -4.01 9.15
C VAL A 219 -0.78 -2.50 9.20
N ILE A 220 0.09 -1.73 8.56
CA ILE A 220 0.12 -0.26 8.67
C ILE A 220 -0.30 0.47 7.39
N GLY A 221 -0.70 -0.25 6.33
CA GLY A 221 -1.19 0.35 5.11
C GLY A 221 -2.53 1.07 5.33
N ILE A 222 -2.64 2.29 4.81
CA ILE A 222 -3.86 3.10 4.88
C ILE A 222 -4.40 3.45 3.50
N ALA A 223 -3.58 3.25 2.46
CA ALA A 223 -3.90 3.66 1.12
C ALA A 223 -3.06 2.87 0.11
N HIS A 224 -3.65 2.63 -1.05
CA HIS A 224 -3.10 1.72 -2.06
C HIS A 224 -2.29 2.40 -3.18
N GLU A 225 -1.94 3.68 -3.05
CA GLU A 225 -1.19 4.39 -4.10
C GLU A 225 0.21 3.81 -4.35
N TYR A 226 0.67 3.89 -5.61
CA TYR A 226 1.98 3.42 -6.04
C TYR A 226 3.16 3.95 -5.21
N ARG A 227 3.08 5.16 -4.67
CA ARG A 227 4.16 5.74 -3.84
C ARG A 227 4.55 4.87 -2.65
N TYR A 228 3.62 4.06 -2.13
CA TYR A 228 3.91 3.19 -1.00
C TYR A 228 4.77 1.98 -1.37
N ILE A 229 4.90 1.57 -2.64
CA ILE A 229 5.77 0.44 -3.05
C ILE A 229 7.18 0.88 -3.47
N TYR A 230 7.48 2.18 -3.50
CA TYR A 230 8.71 2.70 -4.10
C TYR A 230 9.99 2.12 -3.49
N TRP A 231 10.05 1.96 -2.17
CA TRP A 231 11.24 1.37 -1.54
C TRP A 231 11.51 -0.06 -2.00
N THR A 232 10.47 -0.88 -2.08
CA THR A 232 10.56 -2.27 -2.57
C THR A 232 10.97 -2.30 -4.04
N MET A 233 10.40 -1.42 -4.86
CA MET A 233 10.80 -1.27 -6.26
C MET A 233 12.28 -0.90 -6.40
N LEU A 234 12.77 0.07 -5.62
CA LEU A 234 14.18 0.46 -5.60
C LEU A 234 15.10 -0.69 -5.17
N CYS A 235 14.72 -1.43 -4.12
CA CYS A 235 15.47 -2.61 -3.67
C CYS A 235 15.60 -3.65 -4.78
N ALA A 236 14.50 -3.95 -5.49
CA ALA A 236 14.49 -4.86 -6.63
C ALA A 236 15.41 -4.38 -7.77
N LEU A 237 15.31 -3.10 -8.15
CA LEU A 237 16.08 -2.51 -9.24
C LEU A 237 17.59 -2.46 -8.94
N ILE A 238 17.97 -2.08 -7.71
CA ILE A 238 19.37 -2.03 -7.27
C ILE A 238 19.96 -3.45 -7.19
N ALA A 239 19.19 -4.44 -6.72
CA ALA A 239 19.66 -5.82 -6.62
C ALA A 239 19.79 -6.51 -8.00
N ALA A 240 19.01 -6.11 -9.00
CA ALA A 240 18.92 -6.80 -10.29
C ALA A 240 20.28 -6.98 -11.00
N PRO A 241 21.13 -5.94 -11.21
CA PRO A 241 22.44 -6.12 -11.83
C PRO A 241 23.36 -7.08 -11.07
N VAL A 242 23.27 -7.09 -9.74
CA VAL A 242 24.07 -8.00 -8.89
C VAL A 242 23.60 -9.44 -9.08
N ILE A 243 22.29 -9.69 -9.06
CA ILE A 243 21.73 -11.03 -9.29
C ILE A 243 22.08 -11.52 -10.71
N VAL A 244 21.93 -10.68 -11.73
CA VAL A 244 22.25 -11.05 -13.11
C VAL A 244 23.72 -11.44 -13.24
N SER A 245 24.63 -10.56 -12.80
CA SER A 245 26.07 -10.77 -12.97
C SER A 245 26.65 -11.89 -12.09
N ARG A 246 26.17 -12.03 -10.84
CA ARG A 246 26.73 -12.97 -9.86
C ARG A 246 26.01 -14.32 -9.81
N VAL A 247 24.82 -14.42 -10.38
CA VAL A 247 24.01 -15.65 -10.36
C VAL A 247 23.64 -16.09 -11.78
N VAL A 248 22.91 -15.28 -12.54
CA VAL A 248 22.35 -15.70 -13.83
C VAL A 248 23.42 -16.01 -14.88
N MET A 249 24.43 -15.14 -14.99
CA MET A 249 25.52 -15.29 -15.97
C MET A 249 26.53 -16.40 -15.61
N ARG A 250 26.41 -17.01 -14.43
CA ARG A 250 27.33 -18.04 -13.97
C ARG A 250 26.96 -19.42 -14.49
N SER A 251 27.77 -19.97 -15.39
CA SER A 251 27.58 -21.31 -15.95
C SER A 251 27.78 -22.45 -14.94
N ASP A 252 28.53 -22.22 -13.87
CA ASP A 252 28.84 -23.24 -12.86
C ASP A 252 27.75 -23.38 -11.78
N LEU A 253 26.72 -22.53 -11.78
CA LEU A 253 25.57 -22.66 -10.89
C LEU A 253 24.47 -23.53 -11.50
N PRO A 254 23.71 -24.29 -10.70
CA PRO A 254 22.58 -25.07 -11.19
C PRO A 254 21.55 -24.19 -11.91
N ALA A 255 20.97 -24.71 -13.00
CA ALA A 255 19.95 -23.99 -13.77
C ALA A 255 18.76 -23.54 -12.92
N LEU A 256 18.36 -24.36 -11.93
CA LEU A 256 17.30 -24.02 -10.99
C LEU A 256 17.58 -22.73 -10.21
N LEU A 257 18.82 -22.50 -9.80
CA LEU A 257 19.17 -21.32 -9.02
C LEU A 257 19.37 -20.07 -9.92
N ARG A 258 19.76 -20.29 -11.18
CA ARG A 258 19.94 -19.23 -12.19
C ARG A 258 18.61 -18.71 -12.74
N PHE A 259 17.72 -19.64 -13.10
CA PHE A 259 16.51 -19.35 -13.86
C PHE A 259 15.23 -19.63 -13.09
N GLY A 260 15.28 -20.41 -12.01
CA GLY A 260 14.12 -20.66 -11.14
C GLY A 260 13.46 -19.40 -10.59
N PRO A 261 14.23 -18.39 -10.10
CA PRO A 261 13.65 -17.10 -9.70
C PRO A 261 12.81 -16.43 -10.78
N PHE A 262 13.30 -16.42 -12.03
CA PHE A 262 12.60 -15.83 -13.17
C PHE A 262 11.42 -16.67 -13.64
N ALA A 263 11.57 -18.00 -13.61
CA ALA A 263 10.49 -18.93 -13.91
C ALA A 263 9.34 -18.79 -12.90
N LEU A 264 9.66 -18.60 -11.60
CA LEU A 264 8.67 -18.31 -10.56
C LEU A 264 7.93 -17.00 -10.86
N ILE A 265 8.66 -15.93 -11.17
CA ILE A 265 8.06 -14.64 -11.53
C ILE A 265 7.10 -14.80 -12.71
N ALA A 266 7.58 -15.41 -13.79
CA ALA A 266 6.78 -15.63 -15.01
C ALA A 266 5.54 -16.50 -14.74
N ALA A 267 5.68 -17.57 -13.95
CA ALA A 267 4.59 -18.46 -13.61
C ALA A 267 3.51 -17.75 -12.80
N VAL A 268 3.88 -16.97 -11.77
CA VAL A 268 2.91 -16.23 -10.95
C VAL A 268 2.20 -15.16 -11.76
N ILE A 269 2.91 -14.41 -12.61
CA ILE A 269 2.29 -13.42 -13.50
C ILE A 269 1.30 -14.12 -14.44
N ALA A 270 1.70 -15.21 -15.09
CA ALA A 270 0.84 -15.95 -16.01
C ALA A 270 -0.41 -16.51 -15.31
N LEU A 271 -0.24 -17.12 -14.14
CA LEU A 271 -1.36 -17.65 -13.34
C LEU A 271 -2.31 -16.54 -12.90
N ARG A 272 -1.78 -15.39 -12.47
CA ARG A 272 -2.57 -14.22 -12.12
C ARG A 272 -3.38 -13.72 -13.31
N GLU A 273 -2.75 -13.56 -14.46
CA GLU A 273 -3.42 -13.11 -15.69
C GLU A 273 -4.53 -14.07 -16.12
N ILE A 274 -4.30 -15.38 -16.01
CA ILE A 274 -5.33 -16.40 -16.26
C ILE A 274 -6.48 -16.25 -15.25
N ALA A 275 -6.18 -16.17 -13.96
CA ALA A 275 -7.20 -16.05 -12.92
C ALA A 275 -8.05 -14.77 -13.09
N VAL A 276 -7.44 -13.63 -13.35
CA VAL A 276 -8.16 -12.35 -13.52
C VAL A 276 -9.01 -12.32 -14.78
N ARG A 277 -8.58 -12.97 -15.87
CA ARG A 277 -9.33 -13.02 -17.13
C ARG A 277 -10.49 -14.00 -17.11
N PHE A 278 -10.32 -15.14 -16.46
CA PHE A 278 -11.26 -16.26 -16.59
C PHE A 278 -12.08 -16.57 -15.32
N TRP A 279 -11.63 -16.16 -14.13
CA TRP A 279 -12.21 -16.63 -12.85
C TRP A 279 -12.79 -15.50 -12.00
N LEU A 280 -12.20 -14.31 -12.07
CA LEU A 280 -12.83 -13.08 -11.58
C LEU A 280 -13.65 -12.49 -12.71
#